data_AF-V4WJ01-F1
#
_entry.id   AF-V4WJ01-F1
#
_cell.length_a   1.000
_cell.length_b   1.000
_cell.length_c   1.000
_cell.angle_alpha   90.00
_cell.angle_beta   90.00
_cell.angle_gamma   90.00
#
_symmetry.space_group_name_H-M   'P 1'
#
loop_
_entity.id
_entity.type
_entity.pdbx_description
1 polymer ?
#
loop_
_entity_poly.entity_id
_entity_poly.type
_entity_poly.pdbx_seq_one_letter_code
_entity_poly.pdbx_strand_id
1 'polypeptide(L)' 'MGIEIRIFMMISIMLCLRSAVHAAQGNAVYHPPPHKQIKKIWKASACFGKRENGRMVAGVIDALWSKGKACGRRCEQ' A
#
# COMPACT_ATOMS: atom_id res chain seq x y z
N MET A 1 23.72 33.64 -20.77
CA MET A 1 23.07 33.42 -19.45
C MET A 1 21.68 32.81 -19.55
N GLY A 2 20.84 33.09 -20.57
CA GLY A 2 19.48 32.53 -20.65
C GLY A 2 19.38 31.03 -20.99
N ILE A 3 20.38 30.45 -21.66
CA ILE A 3 20.40 29.01 -22.02
C ILE A 3 20.70 28.16 -20.79
N GLU A 4 21.67 28.55 -19.97
CA GLU A 4 22.02 27.88 -18.71
C GLU A 4 20.80 27.77 -17.78
N ILE A 5 20.06 28.86 -17.58
CA ILE A 5 18.87 28.90 -16.71
C ILE A 5 17.77 27.94 -17.22
N ARG A 6 17.61 27.85 -18.54
CA ARG A 6 16.65 26.92 -19.18
C ARG A 6 17.04 25.46 -18.95
N ILE A 7 18.34 25.15 -19.01
CA ILE A 7 18.86 23.81 -18.75
C ILE A 7 18.62 23.43 -17.28
N PHE A 8 18.93 24.33 -16.34
CA PHE A 8 18.69 24.09 -14.91
C PHE A 8 17.21 23.86 -14.59
N MET A 9 16.30 24.63 -15.20
CA MET A 9 14.85 24.40 -15.05
C MET A 9 14.40 23.05 -15.58
N MET A 10 14.90 22.61 -16.75
CA MET A 10 14.53 21.30 -17.29
C MET A 10 15.00 20.16 -16.38
N ILE A 11 16.22 20.27 -15.83
CA ILE A 11 16.78 19.26 -14.92
C ILE A 11 15.96 19.20 -13.63
N SER A 12 15.61 20.35 -13.04
CA SER A 12 14.83 20.38 -11.80
C SER A 12 13.44 19.78 -11.96
N ILE A 13 12.75 20.08 -13.07
CA ILE A 13 11.45 19.50 -13.39
C ILE A 13 11.56 17.97 -13.53
N MET A 14 12.55 17.48 -14.28
CA MET A 14 12.76 16.03 -14.44
C MET A 14 13.08 15.32 -13.12
N LEU A 15 13.81 15.99 -12.21
CA LEU A 15 14.11 15.46 -10.88
C LEU A 15 12.85 15.38 -10.01
N CYS A 16 11.99 16.40 -10.06
CA CYS A 16 10.72 16.42 -9.34
C CYS A 16 9.73 15.36 -9.86
N LEU A 17 9.72 15.07 -11.16
CA LEU A 17 8.86 14.01 -11.72
C LEU A 17 9.30 12.59 -11.31
N ARG A 18 10.60 12.38 -11.06
CA ARG A 18 11.11 11.08 -10.58
C ARG A 18 10.66 10.72 -9.16
N SER A 19 10.17 11.69 -8.40
CA SER A 19 9.56 11.46 -7.08
C SER A 19 8.14 10.90 -7.15
N ALA A 20 7.64 10.55 -8.35
CA ALA A 20 6.40 9.80 -8.50
C ALA A 20 6.52 8.46 -7.77
N VAL A 21 5.78 8.38 -6.67
CA VAL A 21 5.44 7.22 -5.84
C VAL A 21 5.69 5.88 -6.54
N HIS A 22 6.60 5.08 -5.96
CA HIS A 22 6.66 3.65 -6.25
C HIS A 22 5.43 2.99 -5.61
N ALA A 23 4.31 3.01 -6.33
CA ALA A 23 3.16 2.18 -6.02
C ALA A 23 3.45 0.78 -6.56
N ALA A 24 3.40 -0.22 -5.69
CA ALA A 24 3.38 -1.60 -6.14
C ALA A 24 2.06 -1.83 -6.88
N GLN A 25 2.11 -1.95 -8.20
CA GLN A 25 0.92 -2.26 -8.99
C GLN A 25 0.50 -3.69 -8.70
N GLY A 26 -0.78 -3.89 -8.35
CA GLY A 26 -1.31 -5.20 -8.00
C GLY A 26 -2.82 -5.24 -8.15
N ASN A 27 -3.37 -6.46 -8.24
CA ASN A 27 -4.81 -6.66 -8.27
C ASN A 27 -5.36 -6.74 -6.84
N ALA A 28 -6.38 -5.95 -6.53
CA ALA A 28 -7.11 -6.03 -5.27
C ALA A 28 -8.44 -6.76 -5.50
N VAL A 29 -8.69 -7.80 -4.71
CA VAL A 29 -9.97 -8.54 -4.73
C VAL A 29 -10.70 -8.28 -3.43
N TYR A 30 -11.95 -7.83 -3.54
CA TYR A 30 -12.82 -7.69 -2.38
C TYR A 30 -13.51 -9.02 -2.10
N HIS A 31 -13.27 -9.56 -0.92
CA HIS A 31 -13.99 -10.72 -0.42
C HIS A 31 -15.03 -10.25 0.60
N PRO A 32 -16.31 -10.04 0.21
CA PRO A 32 -17.37 -9.74 1.16
C PRO A 32 -17.56 -10.95 2.07
N PRO A 33 -17.27 -10.85 3.37
CA PRO A 33 -17.50 -11.98 4.24
C PRO A 33 -19.00 -12.15 4.49
N PRO A 34 -19.59 -13.35 4.35
CA PRO A 34 -20.87 -13.64 4.98
C PRO A 34 -20.70 -13.49 6.50
N HIS A 35 -21.69 -12.91 7.21
CA HIS A 35 -21.60 -12.52 8.63
C HIS A 35 -20.94 -13.55 9.58
N LYS A 36 -21.08 -14.85 9.31
CA LYS A 36 -20.47 -15.95 10.11
C LYS A 36 -18.97 -16.18 9.82
N GLN A 37 -18.46 -15.75 8.67
CA GLN A 37 -17.06 -15.89 8.26
C GLN A 37 -16.18 -14.67 8.56
N ILE A 38 -16.77 -13.52 8.91
CA ILE A 38 -16.03 -12.35 9.45
C ILE A 38 -15.08 -12.83 10.55
N LYS A 39 -15.60 -13.60 11.51
CA LYS A 39 -14.83 -14.18 12.63
C LYS A 39 -13.72 -15.16 12.19
N LYS A 40 -13.84 -15.81 11.03
CA LYS A 40 -12.85 -16.75 10.48
C LYS A 40 -11.69 -16.00 9.80
N ILE A 41 -11.98 -14.93 9.08
CA ILE A 41 -10.97 -14.05 8.47
C ILE A 41 -10.13 -13.39 9.57
N TRP A 42 -10.77 -12.87 10.62
CA TRP A 42 -10.06 -12.36 11.80
C TRP A 42 -9.19 -13.44 12.43
N LYS A 43 -9.73 -14.66 12.66
CA LYS A 43 -8.95 -15.79 13.18
C LYS A 43 -7.66 -16.11 12.40
N ALA A 44 -7.59 -15.77 11.11
CA ALA A 44 -6.45 -16.03 10.23
C ALA A 44 -5.55 -14.80 9.98
N SER A 45 -5.81 -13.64 10.58
CA SER A 45 -4.95 -12.47 10.38
C SER A 45 -3.58 -12.70 11.02
N ALA A 46 -2.53 -12.77 10.19
CA ALA A 46 -1.15 -12.89 10.65
C ALA A 46 -0.70 -11.70 11.54
N CYS A 47 -1.31 -10.53 11.38
CA CYS A 47 -0.97 -9.31 12.11
C CYS A 47 -1.74 -9.15 13.43
N PHE A 48 -3.02 -9.49 13.44
CA PHE A 48 -3.92 -9.13 14.55
C PHE A 48 -4.48 -10.32 15.30
N GLY A 49 -4.24 -11.54 14.80
CA GLY A 49 -4.87 -12.75 15.33
C GLY A 49 -6.38 -12.58 15.39
N LYS A 50 -7.02 -13.13 16.42
CA LYS A 50 -8.49 -13.17 16.57
C LYS A 50 -9.15 -11.81 16.85
N ARG A 51 -8.42 -10.70 16.82
CA ARG A 51 -8.95 -9.37 17.12
C ARG A 51 -9.64 -8.79 15.89
N GLU A 52 -10.80 -8.22 16.12
CA GLU A 52 -11.57 -7.50 15.10
C GLU A 52 -11.07 -6.05 15.05
N ASN A 53 -10.43 -5.66 13.95
CA ASN A 53 -9.81 -4.34 13.78
C ASN A 53 -10.64 -3.41 12.88
N GLY A 54 -11.97 -3.51 12.95
CA GLY A 54 -12.91 -2.70 12.18
C GLY A 54 -13.22 -3.27 10.79
N ARG A 55 -14.06 -2.57 10.01
CA ARG A 55 -14.61 -3.10 8.75
C ARG A 55 -13.68 -3.03 7.54
N MET A 56 -12.59 -2.26 7.62
CA MET A 56 -11.65 -2.09 6.50
C MET A 56 -10.26 -2.59 6.90
N VAL A 57 -9.97 -3.83 6.52
CA VAL A 57 -8.64 -4.44 6.64
C VAL A 57 -8.28 -5.07 5.31
N ALA A 58 -7.10 -4.72 4.81
CA ALA A 58 -6.53 -5.30 3.59
C ALA A 58 -5.56 -6.43 3.95
N GLY A 59 -5.67 -7.56 3.27
CA GLY A 59 -4.63 -8.58 3.22
C GLY A 59 -3.66 -8.26 2.08
N VAL A 60 -2.37 -8.54 2.28
CA VAL A 60 -1.34 -8.35 1.25
C VAL A 60 -0.56 -9.65 1.05
N ILE A 61 0.06 -9.81 -0.12
CA ILE A 61 0.94 -10.95 -0.42
C ILE A 61 2.21 -10.92 0.43
N ASP A 62 2.89 -12.07 0.60
CA ASP A 62 4.07 -12.21 1.44
C ASP A 62 5.19 -11.21 1.13
N ALA A 63 5.39 -10.89 -0.16
CA ALA A 63 6.37 -9.92 -0.61
C ALA A 63 6.13 -8.53 -0.02
N LEU A 64 4.87 -8.10 0.07
CA LEU A 64 4.47 -6.83 0.67
C LEU A 64 4.32 -6.92 2.19
N TRP A 65 3.85 -8.06 2.71
CA TRP A 65 3.74 -8.29 4.15
C TRP A 65 5.09 -8.17 4.86
N SER A 66 6.16 -8.62 4.20
CA SER A 66 7.56 -8.49 4.63
C SER A 66 7.76 -8.94 6.09
N LYS A 67 7.39 -10.19 6.38
CA LYS A 67 7.47 -10.82 7.72
C LYS A 67 6.78 -10.00 8.82
N GLY A 68 5.69 -9.31 8.49
CA GLY A 68 4.92 -8.50 9.45
C GLY A 68 5.24 -7.02 9.47
N LYS A 69 6.21 -6.53 8.69
CA LYS A 69 6.51 -5.09 8.62
C LYS A 69 5.35 -4.25 8.06
N ALA A 70 4.43 -4.85 7.31
CA ALA A 70 3.23 -4.18 6.82
C ALA A 70 2.09 -4.14 7.86
N CYS A 71 2.18 -4.88 8.97
CA CYS A 71 1.13 -4.90 9.98
C CYS A 71 0.87 -3.49 10.55
N GLY A 72 -0.39 -3.05 10.56
CA GLY A 72 -0.79 -1.74 11.07
C GLY A 72 -0.48 -0.56 10.15
N ARG A 73 0.14 -0.80 8.98
CA ARG A 73 0.30 0.23 7.95
C ARG A 73 -1.03 0.46 7.22
N ARG A 74 -1.26 1.70 6.81
CA ARG A 74 -2.33 2.03 5.88
C ARG A 74 -1.86 1.71 4.48
N CYS A 75 -2.68 0.98 3.74
CA CYS A 75 -2.51 0.81 2.30
C CYS A 75 -3.38 1.86 1.63
N GLU A 76 -2.77 2.71 0.82
CA GLU A 76 -3.50 3.58 -0.11
C GLU A 76 -3.59 2.82 -1.44
N GLN A 77 -4.81 2.72 -1.97
CA GLN A 77 -5.13 2.00 -3.20
C GLN A 77 -5.26 3.00 -4.35
#